data_AF-A0A377C537-F1
#
_entry.id   AF-A0A377C537-F1
#
_cell.length_a   1.000
_cell.length_b   1.000
_cell.length_c   1.000
_cell.angle_alpha   90.00
_cell.angle_beta   90.00
_cell.angle_gamma   90.00
#
_symmetry.space_group_name_H-M   'P 1'
#
loop_
_entity.id
_entity.type
_entity.pdbx_description
1 polymer ?
#
loop_
_entity_poly.entity_id
_entity_poly.type
_entity_poly.pdbx_seq_one_letter_code
_entity_poly.pdbx_strand_id
1 'polypeptide(L)'
;MLGYSRTQNNTDDSLRWDKQQSFENNYLRQTTAQSISETVQLSASRAFVMRDWILSTSVGVFHRNDNGGDNDDNGLYLSFSLSDTPTMDSNNNSHSTNVSTDYRYSDQDGDQTSWQLSHTFYNDSFSHKELGVTVGGLNTDTINSAVNGRWDGQYGNVYATVSDSL
;
A
#
# COMPACT_ATOMS: atom_id res chain seq x y z
N MET A 1 -17.62 -0.09 6.43
CA MET A 1 -17.88 -1.18 5.47
C MET A 1 -17.18 -2.43 5.99
N LEU A 2 -17.81 -3.60 5.93
CA LEU A 2 -17.18 -4.87 6.32
C LEU A 2 -16.77 -5.62 5.05
N GLY A 3 -15.49 -5.98 4.93
CA GLY A 3 -14.95 -6.70 3.77
C GLY A 3 -14.45 -8.11 4.14
N TYR A 4 -14.72 -9.08 3.27
CA TYR A 4 -14.14 -10.42 3.34
C TYR A 4 -13.46 -10.74 2.01
N SER A 5 -12.21 -11.20 2.05
CA SER A 5 -11.47 -11.68 0.89
C SER A 5 -10.79 -13.00 1.23
N ARG A 6 -10.87 -13.95 0.29
CA ARG A 6 -10.20 -15.25 0.35
C ARG A 6 -9.29 -15.39 -0.86
N THR A 7 -7.99 -15.51 -0.61
CA THR A 7 -7.00 -15.74 -1.67
C THR A 7 -6.35 -17.09 -1.45
N GLN A 8 -6.25 -17.88 -2.51
CA GLN A 8 -5.56 -19.16 -2.53
C GLN A 8 -4.36 -19.05 -3.47
N ASN A 9 -3.14 -19.21 -2.94
CA ASN A 9 -1.93 -19.29 -3.75
C ASN A 9 -1.35 -20.70 -3.70
N ASN A 10 -0.86 -21.19 -4.85
CA ASN A 10 -0.19 -22.47 -4.98
C ASN A 10 1.26 -22.19 -5.38
N THR A 11 2.23 -22.44 -4.50
CA THR A 11 3.66 -22.24 -4.79
C THR A 11 4.40 -23.58 -4.72
N ASP A 12 5.21 -23.88 -5.75
CA ASP A 12 6.03 -25.09 -5.84
C ASP A 12 7.51 -24.72 -5.75
N ASP A 13 8.14 -25.01 -4.60
CA ASP A 13 9.57 -24.75 -4.34
C ASP A 13 10.48 -25.97 -4.61
N SER A 14 9.95 -27.04 -5.23
CA SER A 14 10.66 -28.32 -5.34
C SER A 14 10.98 -28.77 -6.77
N LEU A 15 11.40 -27.85 -7.64
CA LEU A 15 11.80 -28.20 -9.01
C LEU A 15 13.31 -28.25 -9.21
N ARG A 16 13.94 -29.38 -8.84
CA ARG A 16 15.19 -29.80 -9.52
C ARG A 16 14.83 -30.64 -10.74
N TRP A 17 15.11 -30.09 -11.92
CA TRP A 17 14.98 -30.79 -13.21
C TRP A 17 15.79 -32.08 -13.22
N ASP A 18 15.11 -33.23 -13.21
CA ASP A 18 15.76 -34.54 -13.26
C ASP A 18 15.94 -34.97 -14.73
N LYS A 19 17.20 -34.99 -15.19
CA LYS A 19 17.58 -35.30 -16.58
C LYS A 19 17.32 -36.75 -16.98
N GLN A 20 16.98 -37.63 -16.04
CA GLN A 20 16.73 -39.06 -16.31
C GLN A 20 15.25 -39.40 -16.60
N GLN A 21 14.32 -38.45 -16.49
CA GLN A 21 12.89 -38.69 -16.76
C GLN A 21 12.40 -37.96 -18.03
N SER A 22 11.44 -38.58 -18.74
CA SER A 22 10.83 -38.02 -19.95
C SER A 22 10.10 -36.69 -19.65
N PHE A 23 10.08 -35.81 -20.65
CA PHE A 23 9.46 -34.48 -20.57
C PHE A 23 8.03 -34.51 -20.01
N GLU A 24 7.21 -35.47 -20.46
CA GLU A 24 5.82 -35.64 -20.02
C GLU A 24 5.72 -36.01 -18.53
N ASN A 25 6.63 -36.82 -17.99
CA ASN A 25 6.62 -37.20 -16.57
C ASN A 25 7.14 -36.10 -15.64
N ASN A 26 8.10 -35.29 -16.10
CA ASN A 26 8.51 -34.08 -15.38
C ASN A 26 7.37 -33.05 -15.33
N TYR A 27 6.60 -32.91 -16.42
CA TYR A 27 5.44 -32.03 -16.50
C TYR A 27 4.28 -32.50 -15.60
N LEU A 28 4.04 -33.81 -15.50
CA LEU A 28 2.99 -34.35 -14.63
C LEU A 28 3.37 -34.31 -13.14
N ARG A 29 4.66 -34.46 -12.78
CA ARG A 29 5.14 -34.35 -11.38
C ARG A 29 5.19 -32.93 -10.83
N GLN A 30 5.23 -31.90 -11.69
CA GLN A 30 5.05 -30.48 -11.32
C GLN A 30 3.72 -30.17 -10.62
N THR A 31 2.79 -31.11 -10.56
CA THR A 31 1.40 -30.84 -10.12
C THR A 31 1.09 -31.35 -8.71
N THR A 32 2.09 -31.72 -7.89
CA THR A 32 1.81 -32.34 -6.57
C THR A 32 2.75 -31.93 -5.43
N ALA A 33 3.08 -30.64 -5.34
CA ALA A 33 3.51 -30.02 -4.09
C ALA A 33 2.53 -28.87 -3.77
N GLN A 34 1.43 -29.22 -3.10
CA GLN A 34 0.36 -28.27 -2.78
C GLN A 34 0.72 -27.48 -1.51
N SER A 35 1.63 -26.51 -1.61
CA SER A 35 1.66 -25.42 -0.62
C SER A 35 0.48 -24.51 -0.92
N ILE A 36 -0.68 -24.86 -0.38
CA ILE A 36 -1.88 -24.05 -0.44
C ILE A 36 -1.74 -23.01 0.65
N SER A 37 -1.52 -21.76 0.24
CA SER A 37 -1.63 -20.60 1.12
C SER A 37 -3.05 -20.06 1.03
N GLU A 38 -3.83 -20.23 2.09
CA GLU A 38 -5.18 -19.66 2.21
C GLU A 38 -5.14 -18.44 3.11
N THR A 39 -5.46 -17.26 2.57
CA THR A 39 -5.57 -16.04 3.36
C THR A 39 -7.03 -15.64 3.52
N VAL A 40 -7.50 -15.54 4.75
CA VAL A 40 -8.79 -14.97 5.12
C VAL A 40 -8.57 -13.61 5.75
N GLN A 41 -9.25 -12.58 5.28
CA GLN A 41 -9.18 -11.23 5.86
C GLN A 41 -10.56 -10.70 6.19
N LEU A 42 -10.69 -10.09 7.36
CA LEU A 42 -11.90 -9.41 7.82
C LEU A 42 -11.53 -8.00 8.22
N SER A 43 -12.17 -6.99 7.63
CA SER A 43 -11.89 -5.60 7.98
C SER A 43 -13.14 -4.73 8.06
N ALA A 44 -13.08 -3.75 8.94
CA ALA A 44 -14.09 -2.75 9.17
C ALA A 44 -13.46 -1.36 9.02
N SER A 45 -14.03 -0.53 8.15
CA SER A 45 -13.63 0.86 7.98
C SER A 45 -14.77 1.83 8.25
N ARG A 46 -14.42 3.01 8.75
CA ARG A 46 -15.33 4.13 8.98
C ARG A 46 -14.64 5.44 8.62
N ALA A 47 -15.33 6.24 7.81
CA ALA A 47 -14.92 7.60 7.49
C ALA A 47 -15.84 8.60 8.21
N PHE A 48 -15.25 9.66 8.74
CA PHE A 48 -15.92 10.78 9.38
C PHE A 48 -15.52 12.05 8.64
N VAL A 49 -16.51 12.80 8.17
CA VAL A 49 -16.28 14.13 7.58
C VAL A 49 -16.47 15.16 8.69
N MET A 50 -15.42 15.89 9.02
CA MET A 50 -15.40 16.96 10.02
C MET A 50 -15.02 18.28 9.34
N ARG A 51 -16.03 19.09 8.99
CA ARG A 51 -15.86 20.33 8.23
C ARG A 51 -15.15 20.07 6.91
N ASP A 52 -13.90 20.53 6.78
CA ASP A 52 -13.07 20.40 5.59
C ASP A 52 -12.11 19.21 5.68
N TRP A 53 -12.21 18.36 6.70
CA TRP A 53 -11.33 17.22 6.91
C TRP A 53 -12.10 15.90 6.84
N ILE A 54 -11.48 14.89 6.25
CA ILE A 54 -12.00 13.53 6.18
C ILE A 54 -11.06 12.63 6.97
N LEU A 55 -11.55 12.12 8.10
CA LEU A 55 -10.86 11.12 8.90
C LEU A 55 -11.38 9.74 8.53
N SER A 56 -10.55 8.92 7.92
CA SER A 56 -10.84 7.50 7.69
C SER A 56 -10.04 6.66 8.66
N THR A 57 -10.72 5.74 9.34
CA THR A 57 -10.09 4.72 10.16
C THR A 57 -10.51 3.35 9.65
N SER A 58 -9.59 2.41 9.60
CA SER A 58 -9.90 1.02 9.34
C SER A 58 -9.15 0.11 10.30
N VAL A 59 -9.79 -1.01 10.62
CA VAL A 59 -9.21 -2.09 11.39
C VAL A 59 -9.52 -3.39 10.69
N GLY A 60 -8.56 -4.28 10.59
CA GLY A 60 -8.75 -5.59 10.05
C GLY A 60 -7.90 -6.63 10.74
N VAL A 61 -8.31 -7.88 10.58
CA VAL A 61 -7.56 -9.06 10.96
C VAL A 61 -7.41 -9.93 9.74
N PHE A 62 -6.27 -10.60 9.62
CA PHE A 62 -6.03 -11.59 8.59
C PHE A 62 -5.45 -12.85 9.22
N HIS A 63 -5.78 -13.98 8.61
CA HIS A 63 -5.24 -15.27 8.94
C HIS A 63 -4.75 -15.90 7.64
N ARG A 64 -3.47 -16.29 7.60
CA ARG A 64 -2.87 -17.02 6.50
C ARG A 64 -2.50 -18.42 6.99
N ASN A 65 -3.03 -19.43 6.32
CA ASN A 65 -2.68 -20.82 6.57
C ASN A 65 -1.84 -21.35 5.40
N ASP A 66 -0.61 -21.74 5.68
CA ASP A 66 0.32 -22.32 4.71
C ASP A 66 0.45 -23.84 4.97
N ASN A 67 -0.16 -24.68 4.12
CA ASN A 67 -0.22 -26.14 4.32
C ASN A 67 1.12 -26.91 4.16
N GLY A 68 2.28 -26.22 4.19
CA GLY A 68 3.62 -26.78 3.97
C GLY A 68 4.52 -26.85 5.23
N GLY A 69 4.15 -26.20 6.32
CA GLY A 69 4.86 -26.19 7.60
C GLY A 69 4.04 -25.43 8.64
N ASP A 70 4.14 -25.82 9.92
CA ASP A 70 3.35 -25.33 11.07
C ASP A 70 3.51 -23.82 11.37
N ASN A 71 3.14 -22.97 10.42
CA ASN A 71 3.24 -21.52 10.54
C ASN A 71 1.94 -20.89 10.02
N ASP A 72 0.90 -21.01 10.84
CA ASP A 72 -0.24 -20.13 10.77
C ASP A 72 0.20 -18.70 11.10
N ASP A 73 -0.02 -17.77 10.18
CA ASP A 73 0.28 -16.36 10.40
C ASP A 73 -1.03 -15.61 10.67
N ASN A 74 -1.23 -15.25 11.93
CA ASN A 74 -2.29 -14.35 12.33
C ASN A 74 -1.74 -12.94 12.37
N GLY A 75 -2.52 -12.01 11.86
CA GLY A 75 -2.18 -10.61 11.99
C GLY A 75 -3.39 -9.71 12.04
N LEU A 76 -3.11 -8.47 12.41
CA LEU A 76 -4.08 -7.40 12.42
C LEU A 76 -3.45 -6.17 11.79
N TYR A 77 -4.29 -5.32 11.22
CA TYR A 77 -3.87 -4.03 10.75
C TYR A 77 -4.87 -2.96 11.19
N LEU A 78 -4.33 -1.77 11.43
CA LEU A 78 -5.04 -0.57 11.77
C LEU A 78 -4.55 0.49 10.81
N SER A 79 -5.44 1.13 10.08
CA SER A 79 -5.10 2.30 9.29
C SER A 79 -5.87 3.52 9.77
N PHE A 80 -5.18 4.64 9.76
CA PHE A 80 -5.71 5.95 10.03
C PHE A 80 -5.27 6.84 8.89
N SER A 81 -6.21 7.51 8.24
CA SER A 81 -5.90 8.56 7.28
C SER A 81 -6.75 9.79 7.55
N LEU A 82 -6.12 10.94 7.47
CA LEU A 82 -6.71 12.24 7.65
C LEU A 82 -6.32 13.07 6.44
N SER A 83 -7.29 13.37 5.58
CA SER A 83 -7.08 14.23 4.42
C SER A 83 -7.89 15.50 4.57
N ASP A 84 -7.31 16.65 4.24
CA ASP A 84 -8.09 17.86 4.02
C ASP A 84 -8.84 17.75 2.68
N THR A 85 -9.88 18.55 2.55
CA THR A 85 -10.66 18.70 1.33
C THR A 85 -10.16 19.97 0.67
N PRO A 86 -9.44 19.91 -0.47
CA PRO A 86 -8.85 21.08 -1.08
C PRO A 86 -9.94 22.09 -1.46
N THR A 87 -9.91 23.27 -0.84
CA THR A 87 -10.77 24.40 -1.20
C THR A 87 -9.98 25.38 -2.07
N MET A 88 -10.48 25.69 -3.27
CA MET A 88 -9.89 26.73 -4.11
C MET A 88 -10.19 28.11 -3.54
N ASP A 89 -9.15 28.90 -3.27
CA ASP A 89 -9.26 30.32 -2.95
C ASP A 89 -9.50 31.14 -4.24
N SER A 90 -9.92 32.41 -4.07
CA SER A 90 -10.16 33.43 -5.09
C SER A 90 -9.05 33.60 -6.14
N ASN A 91 -7.82 33.16 -5.84
CA ASN A 91 -6.67 33.16 -6.74
C ASN A 91 -6.46 31.84 -7.52
N ASN A 92 -7.42 30.90 -7.51
CA ASN A 92 -7.27 29.53 -8.05
C ASN A 92 -6.12 28.74 -7.38
N ASN A 93 -5.82 29.05 -6.13
CA ASN A 93 -4.87 28.28 -5.33
C ASN A 93 -5.66 27.27 -4.49
N SER A 94 -5.23 26.03 -4.48
CA SER A 94 -5.70 25.04 -3.51
C SER A 94 -4.51 24.31 -2.91
N HIS A 95 -4.71 23.69 -1.77
CA HIS A 95 -3.74 22.81 -1.15
C HIS A 95 -4.47 21.55 -0.70
N SER A 96 -3.75 20.45 -0.69
CA SER A 96 -4.23 19.18 -0.15
C SER A 96 -3.22 18.67 0.85
N THR A 97 -3.67 18.38 2.07
CA THR A 97 -2.85 17.81 3.13
C THR A 97 -3.39 16.44 3.48
N ASN A 98 -2.58 15.40 3.31
CA ASN A 98 -2.95 14.04 3.67
C ASN A 98 -1.96 13.49 4.67
N VAL A 99 -2.47 12.93 5.75
CA VAL A 99 -1.70 12.20 6.75
C VAL A 99 -2.25 10.80 6.80
N SER A 100 -1.42 9.78 6.70
CA SER A 100 -1.81 8.41 6.97
C SER A 100 -0.84 7.74 7.94
N THR A 101 -1.35 6.78 8.68
CA THR A 101 -0.59 5.94 9.59
C THR A 101 -1.22 4.58 9.57
N ASP A 102 -0.41 3.58 9.24
CA ASP A 102 -0.81 2.20 9.12
C ASP A 102 0.05 1.40 10.08
N TYR A 103 -0.60 0.72 11.02
CA TYR A 103 0.01 -0.20 11.95
C TYR A 103 -0.41 -1.61 11.57
N ARG A 104 0.54 -2.51 11.39
CA ARG A 104 0.29 -3.92 11.12
C ARG A 104 1.07 -4.75 12.12
N TYR A 105 0.44 -5.78 12.63
CA TYR A 105 1.09 -6.81 13.43
C TYR A 105 0.86 -8.17 12.79
N SER A 106 1.89 -8.99 12.79
CA SER A 106 1.88 -10.37 12.31
C SER A 106 2.69 -11.23 13.28
N ASP A 107 2.24 -12.45 13.54
CA ASP A 107 2.98 -13.40 14.38
C ASP A 107 4.32 -13.81 13.75
N GLN A 108 4.44 -13.77 12.42
CA GLN A 108 5.68 -14.07 11.68
C GLN A 108 6.62 -12.87 11.58
N ASP A 109 6.11 -11.70 11.19
CA ASP A 109 6.92 -10.53 10.82
C ASP A 109 7.07 -9.49 11.94
N GLY A 110 6.32 -9.64 13.04
CA GLY A 110 6.30 -8.69 14.16
C GLY A 110 5.42 -7.46 13.90
N ASP A 111 5.71 -6.37 14.60
CA ASP A 111 5.01 -5.09 14.43
C ASP A 111 5.68 -4.19 13.39
N GLN A 112 4.87 -3.68 12.48
CA GLN A 112 5.24 -2.73 11.45
C GLN A 112 4.38 -1.49 11.56
N THR A 113 5.01 -0.33 11.67
CA THR A 113 4.30 0.96 11.75
C THR A 113 4.76 1.83 10.60
N SER A 114 3.94 1.98 9.56
CA SER A 114 4.19 2.97 8.52
C SER A 114 3.40 4.24 8.78
N TRP A 115 3.99 5.37 8.45
CA TRP A 115 3.33 6.66 8.49
C TRP A 115 3.71 7.46 7.26
N GLN A 116 2.81 8.30 6.78
CA GLN A 116 3.02 9.13 5.61
C GLN A 116 2.31 10.47 5.81
N LEU A 117 2.97 11.54 5.41
CA LEU A 117 2.49 12.90 5.37
C LEU A 117 2.76 13.40 3.97
N SER A 118 1.73 13.77 3.24
CA SER A 118 1.86 14.50 1.99
C SER A 118 1.15 15.83 2.05
N HIS A 119 1.75 16.80 1.39
CA HIS A 119 1.19 18.13 1.23
C HIS A 119 1.44 18.59 -0.19
N THR A 120 0.36 18.90 -0.90
CA THR A 120 0.42 19.29 -2.31
C THR A 120 -0.22 20.65 -2.49
N PHE A 121 0.53 21.57 -3.09
CA PHE A 121 0.06 22.87 -3.51
C PHE A 121 -0.35 22.82 -4.97
N TYR A 122 -1.51 23.39 -5.27
CA TYR A 122 -2.05 23.54 -6.61
C TYR A 122 -2.24 25.01 -6.92
N ASN A 123 -1.88 25.40 -8.14
CA ASN A 123 -2.14 26.74 -8.67
C ASN A 123 -2.64 26.63 -10.11
N ASP A 124 -3.88 27.08 -10.33
CA ASP A 124 -4.62 26.94 -11.59
C ASP A 124 -4.99 28.29 -12.23
N SER A 125 -4.22 29.35 -11.99
CA SER A 125 -4.58 30.69 -12.52
C SER A 125 -4.46 30.81 -14.05
N PHE A 126 -3.34 30.38 -14.63
CA PHE A 126 -3.08 30.46 -16.10
C PHE A 126 -2.48 29.16 -16.69
N SER A 127 -1.92 28.30 -15.84
CA SER A 127 -1.31 27.01 -16.17
C SER A 127 -1.41 26.14 -14.93
N HIS A 128 -1.67 24.84 -15.08
CA HIS A 128 -1.78 23.95 -13.93
C HIS A 128 -0.39 23.68 -13.35
N LYS A 129 -0.16 24.14 -12.11
CA LYS A 129 1.08 23.91 -11.37
C LYS A 129 0.76 23.13 -10.11
N GLU A 130 1.47 22.03 -9.93
CA GLU A 130 1.37 21.15 -8.78
C GLU A 130 2.76 21.01 -8.17
N LEU A 131 2.86 21.20 -6.86
CA LEU A 131 4.07 20.93 -6.09
C LEU A 131 3.69 20.09 -4.88
N GLY A 132 4.06 18.81 -4.89
CA GLY A 132 3.82 17.86 -3.81
C GLY A 132 5.08 17.59 -3.02
N VAL A 133 4.95 17.56 -1.70
CA VAL A 133 5.97 17.06 -0.79
C VAL A 133 5.38 15.89 -0.04
N THR A 134 6.08 14.77 -0.01
CA THR A 134 5.68 13.56 0.71
C THR A 134 6.82 13.15 1.62
N VAL A 135 6.52 12.86 2.87
CA VAL A 135 7.45 12.29 3.84
C VAL A 135 6.75 11.12 4.49
N GLY A 136 7.40 9.98 4.59
CA GLY A 136 6.86 8.84 5.31
C GLY A 136 7.97 8.00 5.88
N GLY A 137 7.61 7.03 6.70
CA GLY A 137 8.57 6.12 7.28
C GLY A 137 7.97 4.74 7.44
N LEU A 138 8.86 3.75 7.55
CA LEU A 138 8.52 2.41 7.97
C LEU A 138 9.26 2.15 9.28
N ASN A 139 8.49 1.86 10.32
CA ASN A 139 8.92 1.70 11.70
C ASN A 139 9.69 2.95 12.18
N THR A 140 10.82 2.76 12.85
CA THR A 140 11.77 3.80 13.27
C THR A 140 13.01 3.86 12.39
N ASP A 141 13.11 2.94 11.43
CA ASP A 141 14.40 2.57 10.82
C ASP A 141 14.54 3.10 9.41
N THR A 142 13.44 3.43 8.74
CA THR A 142 13.46 3.96 7.38
C THR A 142 12.60 5.20 7.29
N ILE A 143 13.18 6.29 6.76
CA ILE A 143 12.46 7.53 6.46
C ILE A 143 12.62 7.82 4.97
N ASN A 144 11.51 7.91 4.28
CA ASN A 144 11.43 8.28 2.88
C ASN A 144 10.89 9.71 2.76
N SER A 145 11.53 10.54 1.97
CA SER A 145 11.04 11.85 1.59
C SER A 145 11.07 12.00 0.09
N ALA A 146 10.09 12.70 -0.47
CA ALA A 146 9.99 12.96 -1.88
C ALA A 146 9.37 14.33 -2.12
N VAL A 147 9.89 15.02 -3.12
CA VAL A 147 9.33 16.26 -3.65
C VAL A 147 9.04 16.02 -5.11
N ASN A 148 7.80 16.19 -5.51
CA ASN A 148 7.36 16.14 -6.89
C ASN A 148 6.84 17.51 -7.32
N GLY A 149 6.99 17.81 -8.59
CA GLY A 149 6.50 19.03 -9.20
C GLY A 149 6.03 18.73 -10.61
N ARG A 150 4.86 19.26 -10.96
CA ARG A 150 4.28 19.15 -12.29
C ARG A 150 3.83 20.52 -12.75
N TRP A 151 4.11 20.84 -14.00
CA TRP A 151 3.65 22.06 -14.65
C TRP A 151 3.09 21.71 -16.02
N ASP A 152 1.80 21.91 -16.19
CA ASP A 152 1.12 21.78 -17.47
C ASP A 152 0.86 23.15 -18.08
N GLY A 153 1.56 23.43 -19.18
CA GLY A 153 1.34 24.63 -19.98
C GLY A 153 0.82 24.29 -21.37
N GLN A 154 0.34 25.32 -22.07
CA GLN A 154 -0.13 25.22 -23.46
C GLN A 154 0.94 24.75 -24.48
N TYR A 155 2.22 24.77 -24.09
CA TYR A 155 3.37 24.42 -24.94
C TYR A 155 4.05 23.10 -24.52
N GLY A 156 3.57 22.43 -23.48
CA GLY A 156 4.15 21.18 -23.00
C GLY A 156 4.00 20.99 -21.49
N ASN A 157 4.23 19.76 -21.06
CA ASN A 157 4.11 19.33 -19.67
C ASN A 157 5.50 19.03 -19.13
N VAL A 158 5.83 19.56 -17.96
CA VAL A 158 7.08 19.30 -17.25
C VAL A 158 6.75 18.58 -15.95
N TYR A 159 7.45 17.49 -15.69
CA TYR A 159 7.36 16.73 -14.46
C TYR A 159 8.76 16.52 -13.91
N ALA A 160 8.93 16.73 -12.61
CA ALA A 160 10.14 16.43 -11.88
C ALA A 160 9.79 15.74 -10.56
N THR A 161 10.57 14.76 -10.15
CA THR A 161 10.46 14.14 -8.83
C THR A 161 11.86 13.88 -8.30
N VAL A 162 12.06 14.24 -7.04
CA VAL A 162 13.28 13.99 -6.28
C VAL A 162 12.85 13.23 -5.04
N SER A 163 13.46 12.09 -4.77
CA SER A 163 13.19 11.30 -3.57
C SER A 163 14.49 10.88 -2.91
N ASP A 164 14.47 10.85 -1.60
CA ASP A 164 15.57 10.40 -0.76
C ASP A 164 15.03 9.44 0.31
N SER A 165 15.81 8.41 0.61
CA SER A 165 15.47 7.37 1.60
C SER A 165 16.64 7.20 2.54
N LEU A 166 16.40 7.41 3.83
CA LEU A 166 17.36 7.29 4.93
C LEU A 166 17.08 6.07 5.78
#